data_AF-A0A7V2XYH6-F1
#
_entry.id   AF-A0A7V2XYH6-F1
#
_cell.length_a   1.000
_cell.length_b   1.000
_cell.length_c   1.000
_cell.angle_alpha   90.00
_cell.angle_beta   90.00
_cell.angle_gamma   90.00
#
_symmetry.space_group_name_H-M   'P 1'
#
loop_
_entity.id
_entity.type
_entity.pdbx_description
1 polymer ?
#
loop_
_entity_poly.entity_id
_entity_poly.type
_entity_poly.pdbx_seq_one_letter_code
_entity_poly.pdbx_strand_id
1 'polypeptide(L)'
;MEKTLGTRGKRLKELLLRRIRTEGPIPFSQFMEWCLYHPDYGYYSAGPEIGKEGDYYTSPSVHPLFGHLLAKQLLQMCEILNEESEEPFQVIEMAPGRGFLCQDILEWAERKSPPFYDCLKYYLVDTSHAFFKEQEQRLSRYVKAGKLTWRGTMELFEQEQSIRGCILSNELVDAFPVHRLMFHEGRWKEIYVEEGEGGFAERCGELSDPRLETHFNGLELSPVEGQKVEVNLQALEWITKVARSLQKGFVMTIDYGFPAHELYAPHRLEGTFRCYFRHQISQNPYERLGEQDMTSHVNFTVLIEKGEAEGLKLTGFVPQYRFLLALGLLDELGSQTERLSETEALQLRLSAKHWIDPDLGMGEAMKVLIQHKGIENPRLDGLRDLHAIEVAF
;
A
#
# COMPACT_ATOMS: atom_id res chain seq x y z
N MET A 1 25.60 -14.22 3.64
CA MET A 1 24.49 -13.53 2.97
C MET A 1 24.93 -12.74 1.73
N GLU A 2 25.98 -11.91 1.78
CA GLU A 2 26.43 -11.12 0.59
C GLU A 2 26.79 -11.94 -0.66
N LYS A 3 27.41 -13.12 -0.52
CA LYS A 3 27.73 -13.99 -1.67
C LYS A 3 26.51 -14.58 -2.38
N THR A 4 25.36 -14.63 -1.72
CA THR A 4 24.11 -15.21 -2.24
C THR A 4 23.20 -14.13 -2.84
N LEU A 5 23.20 -12.91 -2.30
CA LEU A 5 22.51 -11.77 -2.93
C LEU A 5 23.09 -11.53 -4.32
N GLY A 6 24.40 -11.29 -4.42
CA GLY A 6 25.04 -10.98 -5.71
C GLY A 6 24.96 -12.07 -6.79
N THR A 7 24.47 -13.28 -6.51
CA THR A 7 24.16 -14.30 -7.52
C THR A 7 22.69 -14.30 -7.96
N ARG A 8 21.74 -13.86 -7.12
CA ARG A 8 20.32 -13.74 -7.49
C ARG A 8 20.09 -12.63 -8.50
N GLY A 9 20.53 -11.41 -8.21
CA GLY A 9 20.35 -10.30 -9.14
C GLY A 9 21.07 -10.51 -10.47
N LYS A 10 22.21 -11.23 -10.47
CA LYS A 10 22.89 -11.63 -11.72
C LYS A 10 22.06 -12.62 -12.55
N ARG A 11 21.49 -13.64 -11.92
CA ARG A 11 20.62 -14.62 -12.61
C ARG A 11 19.36 -13.96 -13.17
N LEU A 12 18.76 -13.04 -12.40
CA LEU A 12 17.63 -12.26 -12.89
C LEU A 12 18.04 -11.40 -14.09
N LYS A 13 19.18 -10.69 -14.01
CA LYS A 13 19.72 -9.91 -15.14
C LYS A 13 19.88 -10.78 -16.39
N GLU A 14 20.50 -11.94 -16.27
CA GLU A 14 20.71 -12.87 -17.39
C GLU A 14 19.39 -13.37 -17.98
N LEU A 15 18.41 -13.69 -17.13
CA LEU A 15 17.07 -14.11 -17.55
C LEU A 15 16.36 -13.00 -18.33
N LEU A 16 16.35 -11.79 -17.81
CA LEU A 16 15.70 -10.64 -18.42
C LEU A 16 16.32 -10.29 -19.77
N LEU A 17 17.65 -10.20 -19.85
CA LEU A 17 18.36 -9.95 -21.11
C LEU A 17 18.08 -11.05 -22.14
N ARG A 18 18.04 -12.32 -21.72
CA ARG A 18 17.70 -13.42 -22.62
C ARG A 18 16.27 -13.27 -23.17
N ARG A 19 15.30 -12.89 -22.34
CA ARG A 19 13.92 -12.66 -22.80
C ARG A 19 13.86 -11.50 -23.78
N ILE A 20 14.46 -10.36 -23.45
CA ILE A 20 14.50 -9.18 -24.33
C ILE A 20 15.13 -9.50 -25.69
N ARG A 21 16.22 -10.27 -25.73
CA ARG A 21 16.83 -10.72 -27.01
C ARG A 21 15.91 -11.60 -27.85
N THR A 22 15.03 -12.36 -27.22
CA THR A 22 14.17 -13.35 -27.89
C THR A 22 12.82 -12.75 -28.29
N GLU A 23 12.25 -11.92 -27.44
CA GLU A 23 10.88 -11.39 -27.54
C GLU A 23 10.84 -9.92 -27.97
N GLY A 24 11.97 -9.22 -27.91
CA GLY A 24 12.09 -7.78 -28.15
C GLY A 24 12.01 -6.94 -26.88
N PRO A 25 12.03 -5.60 -27.00
CA PRO A 25 11.85 -4.69 -25.88
C PRO A 25 10.54 -4.94 -25.14
N ILE A 26 10.57 -4.86 -23.81
CA ILE A 26 9.42 -5.09 -22.94
C ILE A 26 8.94 -3.78 -22.31
N PRO A 27 7.63 -3.60 -22.05
CA PRO A 27 7.14 -2.49 -21.24
C PRO A 27 7.85 -2.42 -19.88
N PHE A 28 8.05 -1.21 -19.35
CA PHE A 28 8.62 -1.04 -18.01
C PHE A 28 7.83 -1.77 -16.92
N SER A 29 6.49 -1.85 -17.05
CA SER A 29 5.64 -2.59 -16.13
C SER A 29 6.01 -4.08 -16.07
N GLN A 30 6.28 -4.72 -17.22
CA GLN A 30 6.71 -6.12 -17.25
C GLN A 30 8.09 -6.32 -16.62
N PHE A 31 9.02 -5.37 -16.85
CA PHE A 31 10.33 -5.38 -16.21
C PHE A 31 10.20 -5.29 -14.68
N MET A 32 9.44 -4.31 -14.19
CA MET A 32 9.19 -4.09 -12.77
C MET A 32 8.51 -5.30 -12.12
N GLU A 33 7.53 -5.92 -12.80
CA GLU A 33 6.87 -7.14 -12.34
C GLU A 33 7.87 -8.28 -12.09
N TRP A 34 8.80 -8.52 -13.03
CA TRP A 34 9.81 -9.56 -12.84
C TRP A 34 10.83 -9.19 -11.76
N CYS A 35 11.19 -7.92 -11.62
CA CYS A 35 12.07 -7.47 -10.54
C CYS A 35 11.44 -7.65 -9.16
N LEU A 36 10.13 -7.41 -9.01
CA LEU A 36 9.46 -7.46 -7.71
C LEU A 36 8.91 -8.85 -7.37
N TYR A 37 8.33 -9.55 -8.36
CA TYR A 37 7.46 -10.70 -8.12
C TYR A 37 7.85 -11.97 -8.86
N HIS A 38 9.00 -12.01 -9.56
CA HIS A 38 9.45 -13.27 -10.18
C HIS A 38 9.59 -14.37 -9.10
N PRO A 39 8.96 -15.56 -9.27
CA PRO A 39 8.86 -16.56 -8.19
C PRO A 39 10.19 -16.93 -7.53
N ASP A 40 11.27 -17.04 -8.33
CA ASP A 40 12.59 -17.41 -7.84
C ASP A 40 13.50 -16.22 -7.48
N TYR A 41 13.24 -15.04 -8.04
CA TYR A 41 14.24 -13.96 -8.12
C TYR A 41 13.72 -12.58 -7.71
N GLY A 42 12.40 -12.43 -7.62
CA GLY A 42 11.73 -11.18 -7.29
C GLY A 42 12.04 -10.75 -5.87
N TYR A 43 12.07 -9.43 -5.68
CA TYR A 43 12.30 -8.79 -4.39
C TYR A 43 11.39 -9.34 -3.29
N TYR A 44 10.06 -9.30 -3.48
CA TYR A 44 9.08 -9.76 -2.48
C TYR A 44 8.99 -11.28 -2.38
N SER A 45 9.32 -12.02 -3.44
CA SER A 45 9.37 -13.48 -3.42
C SER A 45 10.50 -14.01 -2.52
N ALA A 46 11.54 -13.20 -2.31
CA ALA A 46 12.68 -13.58 -1.48
C ALA A 46 12.51 -13.32 0.02
N GLY A 47 11.48 -12.57 0.44
CA GLY A 47 11.31 -12.15 1.82
C GLY A 47 12.36 -11.12 2.24
N PRO A 48 12.25 -9.88 1.75
CA PRO A 48 13.21 -8.83 2.08
C PRO A 48 13.18 -8.51 3.58
N GLU A 49 14.28 -8.01 4.11
CA GLU A 49 14.29 -7.47 5.47
C GLU A 49 13.56 -6.11 5.46
N ILE A 50 12.53 -5.98 6.31
CA ILE A 50 11.76 -4.74 6.52
C ILE A 50 12.01 -4.26 7.95
N GLY A 51 12.23 -2.94 8.12
CA GLY A 51 12.49 -2.29 9.40
C GLY A 51 13.95 -1.83 9.56
N LYS A 52 14.46 -1.81 10.80
CA LYS A 52 15.73 -1.16 11.15
C LYS A 52 16.96 -1.63 10.38
N GLU A 53 17.07 -2.94 10.17
CA GLU A 53 18.13 -3.56 9.38
C GLU A 53 17.70 -3.83 7.93
N GLY A 54 16.47 -3.45 7.57
CA GLY A 54 15.84 -3.66 6.27
C GLY A 54 16.05 -2.55 5.25
N ASP A 55 15.36 -2.64 4.12
CA ASP A 55 15.49 -1.65 3.04
C ASP A 55 14.71 -0.36 3.28
N TYR A 56 13.60 -0.43 4.02
CA TYR A 56 12.76 0.68 4.42
C TYR A 56 11.99 0.35 5.70
N TYR A 57 11.36 1.38 6.29
CA TYR A 57 10.39 1.25 7.36
C TYR A 57 8.98 1.43 6.79
N THR A 58 8.06 0.57 7.20
CA THR A 58 6.62 0.81 7.04
C THR A 58 6.02 1.31 8.35
N SER A 59 4.90 2.02 8.31
CA SER A 59 4.26 2.56 9.53
C SER A 59 4.03 1.50 10.63
N PRO A 60 3.57 0.26 10.32
CA PRO A 60 3.44 -0.81 11.31
C PRO A 60 4.76 -1.30 11.92
N SER A 61 5.89 -1.16 11.20
CA SER A 61 7.21 -1.59 11.70
C SER A 61 7.86 -0.60 12.68
N VAL A 62 7.34 0.63 12.74
CA VAL A 62 7.91 1.73 13.52
C VAL A 62 7.46 1.68 14.99
N HIS A 63 6.16 1.52 15.24
CA HIS A 63 5.63 1.39 16.61
C HIS A 63 4.18 0.82 16.62
N PRO A 64 3.80 -0.05 17.59
CA PRO A 64 2.45 -0.65 17.67
C PRO A 64 1.28 0.32 17.74
N LEU A 65 1.56 1.56 18.14
CA LEU A 65 0.58 2.64 18.24
C LEU A 65 -0.15 2.89 16.91
N PHE A 66 0.52 2.69 15.76
CA PHE A 66 -0.13 2.80 14.46
C PHE A 66 -1.28 1.79 14.33
N GLY A 67 -0.99 0.51 14.59
CA GLY A 67 -2.01 -0.56 14.55
C GLY A 67 -3.11 -0.37 15.60
N HIS A 68 -2.79 0.13 16.79
CA HIS A 68 -3.79 0.46 17.81
C HIS A 68 -4.78 1.54 17.35
N LEU A 69 -4.31 2.59 16.66
CA LEU A 69 -5.18 3.63 16.13
C LEU A 69 -6.06 3.10 15.01
N LEU A 70 -5.51 2.29 14.11
CA LEU A 70 -6.32 1.60 13.09
C LEU A 70 -7.37 0.67 13.72
N ALA A 71 -7.04 -0.01 14.82
CA ALA A 71 -7.99 -0.83 15.55
C ALA A 71 -9.16 -0.01 16.14
N LYS A 72 -8.92 1.22 16.63
CA LYS A 72 -9.98 2.16 17.04
C LYS A 72 -10.93 2.46 15.87
N GLN A 73 -10.37 2.75 14.69
CA GLN A 73 -11.19 3.02 13.51
C GLN A 73 -11.98 1.79 13.05
N LEU A 74 -11.38 0.60 13.08
CA LEU A 74 -12.03 -0.66 12.72
C LEU A 74 -13.15 -1.04 13.71
N LEU A 75 -12.97 -0.76 15.00
CA LEU A 75 -14.04 -0.90 15.99
C LEU A 75 -15.25 -0.04 15.61
N GLN A 76 -15.05 1.25 15.30
CA GLN A 76 -16.14 2.12 14.87
C GLN A 76 -16.84 1.61 13.60
N MET A 77 -16.05 1.14 12.61
CA MET A 77 -16.61 0.54 11.39
C MET A 77 -17.45 -0.70 11.68
N CYS A 78 -17.03 -1.51 12.66
CA CYS A 78 -17.76 -2.68 13.13
C CYS A 78 -19.08 -2.29 13.80
N GLU A 79 -19.06 -1.27 14.67
CA GLU A 79 -20.26 -0.73 15.31
C GLU A 79 -21.28 -0.26 14.28
N ILE A 80 -20.86 0.52 13.28
CA ILE A 80 -21.72 0.98 12.18
C ILE A 80 -22.37 -0.18 11.43
N LEU A 81 -21.64 -1.28 11.21
CA LEU A 81 -22.19 -2.44 10.50
C LEU A 81 -23.15 -3.26 11.37
N ASN A 82 -22.84 -3.41 12.65
CA ASN A 82 -23.57 -4.29 13.58
C ASN A 82 -24.90 -3.72 14.07
N GLU A 83 -25.24 -2.47 13.77
CA GLU A 83 -26.60 -1.95 13.97
C GLU A 83 -27.67 -2.80 13.26
N GLU A 84 -27.30 -3.55 12.22
CA GLU A 84 -28.23 -4.29 11.37
C GLU A 84 -28.06 -5.82 11.37
N SER A 85 -26.97 -6.39 11.94
CA SER A 85 -26.71 -7.84 11.89
C SER A 85 -25.66 -8.28 12.93
N GLU A 86 -25.81 -9.51 13.45
CA GLU A 86 -24.83 -10.18 14.35
C GLU A 86 -23.73 -10.93 13.58
N GLU A 87 -23.67 -10.81 12.25
CA GLU A 87 -22.62 -11.44 11.46
C GLU A 87 -21.21 -10.96 11.86
N PRO A 88 -20.20 -11.85 11.84
CA PRO A 88 -18.83 -11.46 12.17
C PRO A 88 -18.31 -10.31 11.31
N PHE A 89 -17.56 -9.41 11.93
CA PHE A 89 -16.86 -8.33 11.22
C PHE A 89 -15.54 -8.86 10.66
N GLN A 90 -15.43 -8.89 9.34
CA GLN A 90 -14.26 -9.41 8.65
C GLN A 90 -13.25 -8.30 8.37
N VAL A 91 -11.98 -8.49 8.73
CA VAL A 91 -10.88 -7.65 8.26
C VAL A 91 -10.04 -8.46 7.29
N ILE A 92 -9.93 -7.98 6.05
CA ILE A 92 -9.08 -8.57 5.02
C ILE A 92 -7.85 -7.69 4.86
N GLU A 93 -6.72 -8.08 5.43
CA GLU A 93 -5.44 -7.38 5.25
C GLU A 93 -4.71 -7.94 4.03
N MET A 94 -4.57 -7.11 3.00
CA MET A 94 -3.85 -7.43 1.77
C MET A 94 -2.39 -7.00 1.88
N ALA A 95 -1.47 -7.90 1.53
CA ALA A 95 -0.02 -7.76 1.69
C ALA A 95 0.40 -7.42 3.13
N PRO A 96 0.15 -8.31 4.10
CA PRO A 96 0.39 -8.06 5.53
C PRO A 96 1.88 -7.95 5.93
N GLY A 97 2.80 -8.12 4.97
CA GLY A 97 4.24 -8.11 5.23
C GLY A 97 4.62 -9.14 6.30
N ARG A 98 5.18 -8.69 7.42
CA ARG A 98 5.60 -9.57 8.53
C ARG A 98 4.50 -9.84 9.57
N GLY A 99 3.28 -9.33 9.34
CA GLY A 99 2.12 -9.51 10.22
C GLY A 99 2.11 -8.60 11.46
N PHE A 100 2.89 -7.51 11.47
CA PHE A 100 2.93 -6.56 12.58
C PHE A 100 1.57 -5.86 12.76
N LEU A 101 0.99 -5.35 11.68
CA LEU A 101 -0.28 -4.63 11.75
C LEU A 101 -1.43 -5.50 12.28
N CYS A 102 -1.58 -6.71 11.71
CA CYS A 102 -2.50 -7.72 12.22
C CYS A 102 -2.28 -8.02 13.71
N GLN A 103 -1.03 -8.16 14.16
CA GLN A 103 -0.71 -8.43 15.57
C GLN A 103 -1.21 -7.30 16.46
N ASP A 104 -0.88 -6.06 16.10
CA ASP A 104 -1.20 -4.87 16.90
C ASP A 104 -2.72 -4.63 16.98
N ILE A 105 -3.44 -4.84 15.87
CA ILE A 105 -4.91 -4.72 15.85
C ILE A 105 -5.56 -5.76 16.73
N LEU A 106 -5.17 -7.04 16.60
CA LEU A 106 -5.76 -8.13 17.39
C LEU A 106 -5.43 -7.98 18.88
N GLU A 107 -4.22 -7.57 19.23
CA GLU A 107 -3.83 -7.33 20.61
C GLU A 107 -4.59 -6.14 21.22
N TRP A 108 -4.75 -5.06 20.47
CA TRP A 108 -5.54 -3.92 20.92
C TRP A 108 -6.99 -4.33 21.15
N ALA A 109 -7.60 -5.03 20.19
CA ALA A 109 -8.98 -5.48 20.29
C ALA A 109 -9.18 -6.37 21.53
N GLU A 110 -8.34 -7.40 21.70
CA GLU A 110 -8.40 -8.34 22.82
C GLU A 110 -8.32 -7.63 24.18
N ARG A 111 -7.42 -6.63 24.32
CA ARG A 111 -7.17 -5.96 25.59
C ARG A 111 -8.13 -4.80 25.88
N LYS A 112 -8.53 -4.05 24.86
CA LYS A 112 -9.24 -2.77 25.00
C LYS A 112 -10.72 -2.86 24.68
N SER A 113 -11.13 -3.80 23.82
CA SER A 113 -12.53 -4.03 23.48
C SER A 113 -12.81 -5.52 23.24
N PRO A 114 -12.94 -6.33 24.31
CA PRO A 114 -13.28 -7.74 24.19
C PRO A 114 -14.53 -8.03 23.31
N PRO A 115 -15.62 -7.22 23.37
CA PRO A 115 -16.76 -7.41 22.46
C PRO A 115 -16.39 -7.26 20.97
N PHE A 116 -15.52 -6.31 20.63
CA PHE A 116 -15.01 -6.17 19.27
C PHE A 116 -14.13 -7.36 18.87
N TYR A 117 -13.23 -7.78 19.75
CA TYR A 117 -12.41 -8.97 19.51
C TYR A 117 -13.27 -10.21 19.27
N ASP A 118 -14.38 -10.36 19.98
CA ASP A 118 -15.28 -11.51 19.86
C ASP A 118 -15.92 -11.63 18.48
N CYS A 119 -16.40 -10.52 17.91
CA CYS A 119 -16.99 -10.49 16.57
C CYS A 119 -15.97 -10.38 15.42
N LEU A 120 -14.70 -10.08 15.71
CA LEU A 120 -13.66 -9.89 14.70
C LEU A 120 -13.17 -11.22 14.11
N LYS A 121 -13.13 -11.29 12.77
CA LYS A 121 -12.47 -12.34 11.98
C LYS A 121 -11.45 -11.72 11.05
N TYR A 122 -10.19 -12.12 11.18
CA TYR A 122 -9.08 -11.53 10.47
C TYR A 122 -8.56 -12.48 9.40
N TYR A 123 -8.34 -11.96 8.20
CA TYR A 123 -7.85 -12.71 7.05
C TYR A 123 -6.63 -12.04 6.46
N LEU A 124 -5.56 -12.82 6.28
CA LEU A 124 -4.32 -12.37 5.64
C LEU A 124 -4.28 -12.86 4.21
N VAL A 125 -4.07 -11.95 3.27
CA VAL A 125 -4.03 -12.25 1.83
C VAL A 125 -2.73 -11.73 1.25
N ASP A 126 -1.92 -12.62 0.69
CA ASP A 126 -0.63 -12.29 0.11
C ASP A 126 -0.38 -13.14 -1.15
N THR A 127 0.33 -12.57 -2.11
CA THR A 127 0.83 -13.30 -3.29
C THR A 127 2.17 -13.99 -2.99
N SER A 128 2.92 -13.49 -2.00
CA SER A 128 4.17 -14.07 -1.54
C SER A 128 3.95 -14.91 -0.29
N HIS A 129 4.60 -16.09 -0.25
CA HIS A 129 4.65 -16.92 0.95
C HIS A 129 5.90 -16.66 1.81
N ALA A 130 6.71 -15.66 1.47
CA ALA A 130 8.02 -15.46 2.06
C ALA A 130 7.98 -15.24 3.59
N PHE A 131 6.96 -14.54 4.09
CA PHE A 131 6.79 -14.27 5.52
C PHE A 131 5.86 -15.25 6.23
N PHE A 132 5.27 -16.24 5.54
CA PHE A 132 4.24 -17.11 6.11
C PHE A 132 4.68 -17.79 7.41
N LYS A 133 5.91 -18.35 7.45
CA LYS A 133 6.45 -19.00 8.66
C LYS A 133 6.62 -18.03 9.82
N GLU A 134 7.10 -16.81 9.54
CA GLU A 134 7.27 -15.78 10.57
C GLU A 134 5.90 -15.34 11.11
N GLN A 135 4.95 -15.06 10.21
CA GLN A 135 3.58 -14.70 10.56
C GLN A 135 2.91 -15.79 11.39
N GLU A 136 3.04 -17.07 10.99
CA GLU A 136 2.47 -18.21 11.71
C GLU A 136 3.01 -18.30 13.15
N GLN A 137 4.32 -18.16 13.33
CA GLN A 137 4.93 -18.16 14.65
C GLN A 137 4.43 -16.98 15.51
N ARG A 138 4.50 -15.76 14.93
CA ARG A 138 4.11 -14.50 15.58
C ARG A 138 2.64 -14.49 16.01
N LEU A 139 1.76 -14.99 15.15
CA LEU A 139 0.30 -14.90 15.29
C LEU A 139 -0.33 -16.20 15.77
N SER A 140 0.48 -17.20 16.15
CA SER A 140 0.03 -18.56 16.48
C SER A 140 -1.11 -18.64 17.51
N ARG A 141 -1.13 -17.72 18.50
CA ARG A 141 -2.22 -17.66 19.49
C ARG A 141 -3.57 -17.34 18.85
N TYR A 142 -3.60 -16.43 17.87
CA TYR A 142 -4.82 -15.99 17.19
C TYR A 142 -5.31 -17.00 16.16
N VAL A 143 -4.38 -17.72 15.54
CA VAL A 143 -4.71 -18.88 14.69
C VAL A 143 -5.40 -19.96 15.52
N LYS A 144 -4.81 -20.35 16.65
CA LYS A 144 -5.38 -21.36 17.57
C LYS A 144 -6.74 -20.95 18.13
N ALA A 145 -6.94 -19.65 18.35
CA ALA A 145 -8.22 -19.09 18.79
C ALA A 145 -9.27 -19.00 17.65
N GLY A 146 -8.92 -19.36 16.41
CA GLY A 146 -9.82 -19.25 15.26
C GLY A 146 -10.17 -17.81 14.88
N LYS A 147 -9.29 -16.85 15.22
CA LYS A 147 -9.46 -15.42 14.93
C LYS A 147 -8.77 -14.99 13.64
N LEU A 148 -7.73 -15.73 13.23
CA LEU A 148 -6.90 -15.43 12.08
C LEU A 148 -6.86 -16.59 11.09
N THR A 149 -6.93 -16.30 9.79
CA THR A 149 -6.75 -17.30 8.73
C THR A 149 -6.04 -16.68 7.52
N TRP A 150 -5.14 -17.42 6.88
CA TRP A 150 -4.57 -17.02 5.59
C TRP A 150 -5.50 -17.47 4.46
N ARG A 151 -5.73 -16.60 3.47
CA ARG A 151 -6.50 -16.91 2.25
C ARG A 151 -5.70 -16.58 1.01
N GLY A 152 -5.94 -17.35 -0.05
CA GLY A 152 -5.37 -17.04 -1.36
C GLY A 152 -6.11 -15.89 -2.04
N THR A 153 -5.40 -15.10 -2.86
CA THR A 153 -6.00 -14.00 -3.63
C THR A 153 -7.11 -14.48 -4.57
N MET A 154 -6.97 -15.68 -5.16
CA MET A 154 -8.01 -16.27 -6.01
C MET A 154 -9.27 -16.61 -5.20
N GLU A 155 -9.12 -17.28 -4.06
CA GLU A 155 -10.24 -17.62 -3.18
C GLU A 155 -11.01 -16.38 -2.73
N LEU A 156 -10.32 -15.28 -2.43
CA LEU A 156 -10.94 -14.02 -2.03
C LEU A 156 -11.80 -13.41 -3.14
N PHE A 157 -11.35 -13.49 -4.40
CA PHE A 157 -11.99 -12.80 -5.52
C PHE A 157 -12.91 -13.69 -6.36
N GLU A 158 -12.93 -15.01 -6.13
CA GLU A 158 -13.88 -15.93 -6.76
C GLU A 158 -15.31 -15.75 -6.25
N GLN A 159 -15.48 -15.28 -5.02
CA GLN A 159 -16.78 -15.08 -4.39
C GLN A 159 -17.15 -13.59 -4.37
N GLU A 160 -17.98 -13.17 -5.32
CA GLU A 160 -18.56 -11.82 -5.31
C GLU A 160 -19.44 -11.61 -4.07
N GLN A 161 -19.41 -10.39 -3.52
CA GLN A 161 -20.24 -9.98 -2.38
C GLN A 161 -20.19 -10.94 -1.18
N SER A 162 -18.99 -11.44 -0.87
CA SER A 162 -18.76 -12.38 0.23
C SER A 162 -18.25 -11.72 1.51
N ILE A 163 -17.79 -10.47 1.41
CA ILE A 163 -17.11 -9.78 2.51
C ILE A 163 -18.05 -8.77 3.17
N ARG A 164 -18.21 -8.92 4.49
CA ARG A 164 -18.84 -7.94 5.37
C ARG A 164 -17.83 -7.46 6.41
N GLY A 165 -17.35 -6.22 6.26
CA GLY A 165 -16.35 -5.65 7.16
C GLY A 165 -15.42 -4.63 6.50
N CYS A 166 -14.11 -4.79 6.61
CA CYS A 166 -13.12 -3.88 6.06
C CYS A 166 -12.04 -4.62 5.25
N ILE A 167 -11.80 -4.18 4.01
CA ILE A 167 -10.61 -4.57 3.24
C ILE A 167 -9.54 -3.50 3.47
N LEU A 168 -8.41 -3.89 4.03
CA LEU A 168 -7.33 -3.03 4.47
C LEU A 168 -6.06 -3.29 3.64
N SER A 169 -5.44 -2.23 3.14
CA SER A 169 -4.13 -2.27 2.50
C SER A 169 -3.27 -1.13 3.02
N ASN A 170 -2.04 -1.44 3.44
CA ASN A 170 -1.03 -0.45 3.85
C ASN A 170 0.24 -0.65 3.02
N GLU A 171 0.63 0.33 2.21
CA GLU A 171 1.83 0.29 1.35
C GLU A 171 1.80 -0.95 0.45
N LEU A 172 0.77 -1.03 -0.40
CA LEU A 172 0.52 -2.15 -1.32
C LEU A 172 0.47 -1.69 -2.76
N VAL A 173 -0.26 -0.61 -3.02
CA VAL A 173 -0.61 -0.17 -4.37
C VAL A 173 0.59 0.52 -5.02
N ASP A 174 1.47 1.15 -4.24
CA ASP A 174 2.72 1.75 -4.71
C ASP A 174 3.71 0.73 -5.32
N ALA A 175 3.67 -0.52 -4.83
CA ALA A 175 4.50 -1.63 -5.26
C ALA A 175 3.97 -2.34 -6.52
N PHE A 176 2.75 -2.02 -6.98
CA PHE A 176 2.23 -2.62 -8.20
C PHE A 176 3.02 -2.17 -9.44
N PRO A 177 3.27 -3.08 -10.40
CA PRO A 177 4.00 -2.72 -11.61
C PRO A 177 3.30 -1.63 -12.42
N VAL A 178 4.06 -0.58 -12.76
CA VAL A 178 3.54 0.59 -13.50
C VAL A 178 4.09 0.69 -14.90
N HIS A 179 3.26 1.17 -15.82
CA HIS A 179 3.71 1.62 -17.12
C HIS A 179 4.33 3.01 -16.95
N ARG A 180 5.49 3.24 -17.57
CA ARG A 180 6.12 4.57 -17.59
C ARG A 180 5.90 5.19 -18.95
N LEU A 181 5.31 6.38 -18.98
CA LEU A 181 5.03 7.11 -20.21
C LEU A 181 5.84 8.39 -20.25
N MET A 182 6.24 8.82 -21.44
CA MET A 182 6.87 10.10 -21.72
C MET A 182 5.99 10.90 -22.68
N PHE A 183 5.77 12.18 -22.37
CA PHE A 183 5.08 13.07 -23.30
C PHE A 183 6.07 13.56 -24.36
N HIS A 184 5.80 13.23 -25.62
CA HIS A 184 6.67 13.56 -26.74
C HIS A 184 5.87 13.87 -28.01
N GLU A 185 6.16 15.00 -28.66
CA GLU A 185 5.50 15.45 -29.90
C GLU A 185 3.97 15.52 -29.77
N GLY A 186 3.48 15.98 -28.61
CA GLY A 186 2.05 16.17 -28.35
C GLY A 186 1.27 14.89 -28.06
N ARG A 187 1.95 13.75 -27.84
CA ARG A 187 1.32 12.47 -27.48
C ARG A 187 2.12 11.73 -26.42
N TRP A 188 1.44 10.83 -25.70
CA TRP A 188 2.12 9.91 -24.80
C TRP A 188 2.80 8.78 -25.57
N LYS A 189 4.04 8.49 -25.19
CA LYS A 189 4.84 7.35 -25.64
C LYS A 189 5.18 6.49 -24.44
N GLU A 190 5.18 5.18 -24.62
CA GLU A 190 5.55 4.28 -23.53
C GLU A 190 7.05 4.03 -23.51
N ILE A 191 7.63 3.95 -22.31
CA ILE A 191 9.03 3.61 -22.08
C ILE A 191 9.14 2.09 -21.98
N TYR A 192 9.89 1.53 -22.93
CA TYR A 192 10.28 0.13 -22.99
C TYR A 192 11.71 -0.06 -22.47
N VAL A 193 11.96 -1.23 -21.90
CA VAL A 193 13.28 -1.69 -21.50
C VAL A 193 13.82 -2.61 -22.59
N GLU A 194 15.00 -2.28 -23.11
CA GLU A 194 15.73 -3.08 -24.10
C GLU A 194 17.16 -3.39 -23.66
N GLU A 195 17.85 -4.24 -24.42
CA GLU A 195 19.27 -4.49 -24.21
C GLU A 195 20.09 -3.33 -24.75
N GLY A 196 20.90 -2.73 -23.89
CA GLY A 196 21.82 -1.63 -24.22
C GLY A 196 23.27 -1.97 -23.88
N GLU A 197 24.16 -1.00 -24.08
CA GLU A 197 25.58 -1.15 -23.77
C GLU A 197 25.77 -1.30 -22.23
N GLY A 198 26.23 -2.47 -21.78
CA GLY A 198 26.45 -2.76 -20.36
C GLY A 198 25.23 -3.29 -19.58
N GLY A 199 24.06 -3.43 -20.23
CA GLY A 199 22.87 -3.98 -19.57
C GLY A 199 21.56 -3.56 -20.22
N PHE A 200 20.79 -2.73 -19.52
CA PHE A 200 19.46 -2.30 -19.94
C PHE A 200 19.50 -0.84 -20.39
N ALA A 201 18.70 -0.51 -21.39
CA ALA A 201 18.47 0.84 -21.88
C ALA A 201 16.96 1.10 -22.02
N GLU A 202 16.59 2.38 -22.01
CA GLU A 202 15.22 2.84 -22.23
C GLU A 202 15.01 3.28 -23.67
N ARG A 203 13.87 2.89 -24.24
CA ARG A 203 13.43 3.33 -25.56
C ARG A 203 11.95 3.71 -25.53
N CYS A 204 11.59 4.82 -26.17
CA CYS A 204 10.19 5.20 -26.34
C CYS A 204 9.53 4.42 -27.51
N GLY A 205 8.29 3.98 -27.30
CA GLY A 205 7.47 3.23 -28.25
C GLY A 205 5.99 3.62 -28.22
N GLU A 206 5.18 2.96 -29.05
CA GLU A 206 3.71 3.08 -28.97
C GLU A 206 3.19 2.45 -27.67
N LEU A 207 1.98 2.82 -27.26
CA LEU A 207 1.35 2.27 -26.05
C LEU A 207 1.07 0.77 -26.22
N SER A 208 1.55 -0.05 -25.28
CA SER A 208 1.34 -1.51 -25.24
C SER A 208 -0.09 -1.90 -24.90
N ASP A 209 -0.81 -1.04 -24.18
CA ASP A 209 -2.18 -1.26 -23.75
C ASP A 209 -3.05 -0.03 -24.06
N PRO A 210 -4.17 -0.17 -24.80
CA PRO A 210 -5.08 0.92 -25.12
C PRO A 210 -5.63 1.66 -23.89
N ARG A 211 -5.70 0.99 -22.73
CA ARG A 211 -6.15 1.59 -21.48
C ARG A 211 -5.26 2.76 -21.05
N LEU A 212 -3.98 2.75 -21.43
CA LEU A 212 -3.01 3.82 -21.14
C LEU A 212 -3.42 5.15 -21.79
N GLU A 213 -4.01 5.11 -22.99
CA GLU A 213 -4.51 6.30 -23.66
C GLU A 213 -5.73 6.84 -22.94
N THR A 214 -6.67 5.95 -22.61
CA THR A 214 -7.93 6.33 -21.95
C THR A 214 -7.77 6.71 -20.49
N HIS A 215 -6.65 6.35 -19.84
CA HIS A 215 -6.35 6.67 -18.43
C HIS A 215 -6.40 8.16 -18.13
N PHE A 216 -6.05 9.00 -19.12
CA PHE A 216 -6.05 10.45 -18.96
C PHE A 216 -7.38 11.12 -19.33
N ASN A 217 -8.37 10.37 -19.80
CA ASN A 217 -9.65 10.92 -20.18
C ASN A 217 -10.36 11.53 -18.97
N GLY A 218 -10.82 12.78 -19.10
CA GLY A 218 -11.48 13.50 -18.01
C GLY A 218 -10.52 14.14 -17.00
N LEU A 219 -9.21 13.89 -17.10
CA LEU A 219 -8.21 14.60 -16.32
C LEU A 219 -7.82 15.90 -17.04
N GLU A 220 -8.02 17.04 -16.38
CA GLU A 220 -7.60 18.35 -16.88
C GLU A 220 -6.08 18.53 -16.72
N LEU A 221 -5.32 17.88 -17.61
CA LEU A 221 -3.86 17.87 -17.58
C LEU A 221 -3.28 18.77 -18.67
N SER A 222 -2.11 19.35 -18.37
CA SER A 222 -1.31 20.11 -19.33
C SER A 222 0.12 19.53 -19.32
N PRO A 223 0.31 18.33 -19.88
CA PRO A 223 1.62 17.70 -19.87
C PRO A 223 2.63 18.51 -20.69
N VAL A 224 3.88 18.48 -20.26
CA VAL A 224 4.99 19.19 -20.90
C VAL A 224 5.94 18.24 -21.61
N GLU A 225 6.58 18.71 -22.68
CA GLU A 225 7.51 17.91 -23.47
C GLU A 225 8.62 17.30 -22.59
N GLY A 226 8.85 16.00 -22.75
CA GLY A 226 9.81 15.23 -21.96
C GLY A 226 9.31 14.79 -20.58
N GLN A 227 8.12 15.21 -20.15
CA GLN A 227 7.55 14.78 -18.86
C GLN A 227 7.31 13.28 -18.86
N LYS A 228 7.82 12.62 -17.81
CA LYS A 228 7.59 11.20 -17.52
C LYS A 228 6.53 11.05 -16.43
N VAL A 229 5.67 10.05 -16.58
CA VAL A 229 4.62 9.72 -15.61
C VAL A 229 4.47 8.22 -15.46
N GLU A 230 3.96 7.80 -14.30
CA GLU A 230 3.58 6.42 -14.02
C GLU A 230 2.06 6.22 -14.18
N VAL A 231 1.68 5.13 -14.84
CA VAL A 231 0.28 4.68 -14.98
C VAL A 231 0.17 3.25 -14.43
N ASN A 232 -0.63 3.10 -13.38
CA ASN A 232 -0.81 1.84 -12.66
C ASN A 232 -2.14 1.17 -13.06
N LEU A 233 -2.11 0.38 -14.14
CA LEU A 233 -3.30 -0.35 -14.59
C LEU A 233 -3.69 -1.48 -13.63
N GLN A 234 -2.73 -2.09 -12.93
CA GLN A 234 -2.99 -3.15 -11.97
C GLN A 234 -3.78 -2.63 -10.74
N ALA A 235 -3.55 -1.39 -10.31
CA ALA A 235 -4.35 -0.77 -9.25
C ALA A 235 -5.83 -0.68 -9.62
N LEU A 236 -6.14 -0.39 -10.89
CA LEU A 236 -7.53 -0.34 -11.39
C LEU A 236 -8.18 -1.72 -11.40
N GLU A 237 -7.43 -2.76 -11.77
CA GLU A 237 -7.90 -4.14 -11.71
C GLU A 237 -8.10 -4.61 -10.28
N TRP A 238 -7.18 -4.24 -9.38
CA TRP A 238 -7.24 -4.56 -7.97
C TRP A 238 -8.47 -3.94 -7.30
N ILE A 239 -8.69 -2.63 -7.43
CA ILE A 239 -9.85 -1.97 -6.80
C ILE A 239 -11.17 -2.50 -7.37
N THR A 240 -11.19 -2.91 -8.64
CA THR A 240 -12.36 -3.58 -9.24
C THR A 240 -12.69 -4.88 -8.50
N LYS A 241 -11.69 -5.73 -8.28
CA LYS A 241 -11.87 -7.01 -7.57
C LYS A 241 -12.28 -6.80 -6.11
N VAL A 242 -11.63 -5.84 -5.42
CA VAL A 242 -11.97 -5.43 -4.05
C VAL A 242 -13.41 -4.92 -3.94
N ALA A 243 -13.83 -4.03 -4.84
CA ALA A 243 -15.17 -3.47 -4.85
C ALA A 243 -16.25 -4.53 -5.09
N ARG A 244 -15.96 -5.53 -5.93
CA ARG A 244 -16.89 -6.64 -6.23
C ARG A 244 -16.99 -7.67 -5.11
N SER A 245 -15.88 -7.98 -4.44
CA SER A 245 -15.90 -8.92 -3.30
C SER A 245 -16.56 -8.33 -2.06
N LEU A 246 -16.53 -7.01 -1.89
CA LEU A 246 -17.21 -6.32 -0.80
C LEU A 246 -18.73 -6.32 -1.00
N GLN A 247 -19.44 -6.91 -0.04
CA GLN A 247 -20.91 -6.86 0.04
C GLN A 247 -21.35 -5.57 0.74
N LYS A 248 -20.87 -5.37 1.97
CA LYS A 248 -21.23 -4.25 2.84
C LYS A 248 -20.07 -3.96 3.78
N GLY A 249 -19.61 -2.72 3.83
CA GLY A 249 -18.43 -2.38 4.61
C GLY A 249 -17.58 -1.27 4.02
N PHE A 250 -16.29 -1.36 4.29
CA PHE A 250 -15.29 -0.34 3.97
C PHE A 250 -14.11 -0.92 3.20
N VAL A 251 -13.47 -0.06 2.43
CA VAL A 251 -12.12 -0.27 1.86
C VAL A 251 -11.25 0.84 2.42
N MET A 252 -10.18 0.48 3.11
CA MET A 252 -9.19 1.41 3.67
C MET A 252 -7.84 1.17 3.00
N THR A 253 -7.40 2.17 2.24
CA THR A 253 -6.12 2.15 1.54
C THR A 253 -5.22 3.24 2.07
N ILE A 254 -4.08 2.83 2.63
CA ILE A 254 -3.06 3.72 3.19
C ILE A 254 -1.83 3.59 2.32
N ASP A 255 -1.48 4.64 1.59
CA ASP A 255 -0.39 4.57 0.61
C ASP A 255 0.17 5.96 0.25
N TYR A 256 1.39 5.98 -0.32
CA TYR A 256 2.01 7.21 -0.80
C TYR A 256 1.35 7.63 -2.10
N GLY A 257 0.83 8.86 -2.18
CA GLY A 257 0.17 9.27 -3.41
C GLY A 257 -0.50 10.62 -3.36
N PHE A 258 -1.07 10.98 -4.50
CA PHE A 258 -1.66 12.29 -4.73
C PHE A 258 -2.91 12.19 -5.62
N PRO A 259 -3.79 13.20 -5.58
CA PRO A 259 -4.75 13.43 -6.67
C PRO A 259 -4.04 13.60 -8.01
N ALA A 260 -4.71 13.27 -9.11
CA ALA A 260 -4.13 13.29 -10.45
C ALA A 260 -3.51 14.64 -10.84
N HIS A 261 -4.14 15.76 -10.47
CA HIS A 261 -3.65 17.10 -10.81
C HIS A 261 -2.32 17.46 -10.12
N GLU A 262 -2.07 16.92 -8.92
CA GLU A 262 -0.80 17.06 -8.20
C GLU A 262 0.24 16.03 -8.68
N LEU A 263 -0.21 14.79 -8.95
CA LEU A 263 0.65 13.69 -9.38
C LEU A 263 1.27 13.95 -10.76
N TYR A 264 0.47 14.49 -11.68
CA TYR A 264 0.87 14.79 -13.06
C TYR A 264 1.20 16.27 -13.30
N ALA A 265 1.41 17.03 -12.22
CA ALA A 265 1.72 18.44 -12.32
C ALA A 265 3.00 18.68 -13.15
N PRO A 266 3.06 19.73 -14.00
CA PRO A 266 4.18 19.96 -14.93
C PRO A 266 5.58 20.06 -14.29
N HIS A 267 5.66 20.40 -13.00
CA HIS A 267 6.94 20.47 -12.27
C HIS A 267 7.50 19.08 -11.90
N ARG A 268 6.71 18.01 -11.99
CA ARG A 268 7.14 16.61 -11.78
C ARG A 268 7.59 15.99 -13.10
N LEU A 269 8.67 16.52 -13.67
CA LEU A 269 9.20 16.10 -14.97
C LEU A 269 9.63 14.62 -15.02
N GLU A 270 10.18 14.08 -13.93
CA GLU A 270 10.67 12.70 -13.88
C GLU A 270 9.68 11.72 -13.23
N GLY A 271 8.45 12.16 -12.98
CA GLY A 271 7.44 11.36 -12.28
C GLY A 271 7.79 11.11 -10.81
N THR A 272 7.30 9.99 -10.30
CA THR A 272 7.36 9.61 -8.88
C THR A 272 8.05 8.28 -8.62
N PHE A 273 8.47 7.57 -9.67
CA PHE A 273 9.17 6.31 -9.54
C PHE A 273 10.42 6.42 -8.64
N ARG A 274 10.57 5.48 -7.70
CA ARG A 274 11.70 5.40 -6.77
C ARG A 274 12.11 3.95 -6.55
N CYS A 275 13.37 3.77 -6.16
CA CYS A 275 13.91 2.50 -5.71
C CYS A 275 14.50 2.65 -4.31
N TYR A 276 14.37 1.61 -3.49
CA TYR A 276 14.82 1.59 -2.10
C TYR A 276 15.72 0.38 -1.84
N PHE A 277 16.88 0.64 -1.23
CA PHE A 277 17.80 -0.40 -0.76
C PHE A 277 18.59 0.09 0.45
N ARG A 278 18.51 -0.62 1.58
CA ARG A 278 19.18 -0.28 2.85
C ARG A 278 19.05 1.20 3.25
N HIS A 279 17.82 1.72 3.24
CA HIS A 279 17.48 3.12 3.54
C HIS A 279 18.07 4.16 2.57
N GLN A 280 18.55 3.73 1.40
CA GLN A 280 19.02 4.61 0.33
C GLN A 280 17.98 4.68 -0.80
N ILE A 281 17.75 5.89 -1.27
CA ILE A 281 16.83 6.18 -2.37
C ILE A 281 17.64 6.28 -3.67
N SER A 282 17.17 5.59 -4.70
CA SER A 282 17.67 5.71 -6.08
C SER A 282 16.52 5.92 -7.05
N GLN A 283 16.83 6.44 -8.24
CA GLN A 283 15.91 6.49 -9.38
C GLN A 283 16.29 5.49 -10.47
N ASN A 284 17.37 4.71 -10.27
CA ASN A 284 17.86 3.77 -11.26
C ASN A 284 17.28 2.35 -11.02
N PRO A 285 16.34 1.89 -11.87
CA PRO A 285 15.73 0.57 -11.73
C PRO A 285 16.66 -0.55 -12.20
N TYR A 286 17.76 -0.24 -12.89
CA TYR A 286 18.65 -1.22 -13.51
C TYR A 286 19.78 -1.69 -12.60
N GLU A 287 19.80 -1.18 -11.36
CA GLU A 287 20.68 -1.62 -10.28
C GLU A 287 20.02 -2.72 -9.45
N ARG A 288 20.83 -3.57 -8.78
CA ARG A 288 20.40 -4.51 -7.73
C ARG A 288 19.08 -5.23 -8.06
N LEU A 289 19.00 -5.82 -9.26
CA LEU A 289 17.76 -6.42 -9.74
C LEU A 289 17.24 -7.51 -8.80
N GLY A 290 15.98 -7.40 -8.41
CA GLY A 290 15.37 -8.32 -7.45
C GLY A 290 15.94 -8.21 -6.03
N GLU A 291 16.77 -7.20 -5.74
CA GLU A 291 17.38 -6.93 -4.43
C GLU A 291 17.05 -5.53 -3.92
N GLN A 292 16.46 -4.66 -4.73
CA GLN A 292 15.93 -3.36 -4.31
C GLN A 292 14.42 -3.32 -4.53
N ASP A 293 13.73 -2.57 -3.70
CA ASP A 293 12.31 -2.28 -3.91
C ASP A 293 12.16 -1.24 -5.03
N MET A 294 11.01 -1.25 -5.69
CA MET A 294 10.61 -0.32 -6.73
C MET A 294 9.19 0.12 -6.46
N THR A 295 8.97 1.42 -6.29
CA THR A 295 7.64 1.96 -5.99
C THR A 295 7.32 3.16 -6.86
N SER A 296 6.04 3.49 -6.94
CA SER A 296 5.52 4.71 -7.56
C SER A 296 4.36 5.25 -6.74
N HIS A 297 4.17 6.57 -6.74
CA HIS A 297 3.07 7.15 -5.99
C HIS A 297 1.70 6.78 -6.61
N VAL A 298 0.76 6.46 -5.74
CA VAL A 298 -0.61 6.09 -6.08
C VAL A 298 -1.37 7.31 -6.61
N ASN A 299 -2.06 7.11 -7.73
CA ASN A 299 -3.04 8.06 -8.23
C ASN A 299 -4.39 7.80 -7.53
N PHE A 300 -4.69 8.59 -6.50
CA PHE A 300 -5.91 8.41 -5.72
C PHE A 300 -7.17 8.87 -6.47
N THR A 301 -7.07 9.80 -7.43
CA THR A 301 -8.22 10.23 -8.24
C THR A 301 -8.79 9.07 -9.02
N VAL A 302 -7.95 8.37 -9.79
CA VAL A 302 -8.41 7.24 -10.61
C VAL A 302 -8.84 6.04 -9.76
N LEU A 303 -8.25 5.85 -8.58
CA LEU A 303 -8.63 4.79 -7.65
C LEU A 303 -10.04 5.03 -7.09
N ILE A 304 -10.33 6.28 -6.70
CA ILE A 304 -11.65 6.72 -6.24
C ILE A 304 -12.68 6.51 -7.35
N GLU A 305 -12.45 7.11 -8.52
CA GLU A 305 -13.37 7.05 -9.67
C GLU A 305 -13.66 5.61 -10.11
N LYS A 306 -12.62 4.77 -10.15
CA LYS A 306 -12.78 3.36 -10.52
C LYS A 306 -13.53 2.57 -9.45
N GLY A 307 -13.30 2.85 -8.17
CA GLY A 307 -14.07 2.29 -7.07
C GLY A 307 -15.55 2.69 -7.16
N GLU A 308 -15.84 3.96 -7.46
CA GLU A 308 -17.20 4.47 -7.63
C GLU A 308 -17.93 3.82 -8.80
N ALA A 309 -17.23 3.60 -9.92
CA ALA A 309 -17.77 2.87 -11.06
C ALA A 309 -18.17 1.41 -10.72
N GLU A 310 -17.59 0.81 -9.67
CA GLU A 310 -17.90 -0.54 -9.20
C GLU A 310 -18.79 -0.53 -7.93
N GLY A 311 -19.39 0.62 -7.60
CA GLY A 311 -20.40 0.76 -6.56
C GLY A 311 -19.87 1.09 -5.17
N LEU A 312 -18.57 1.39 -5.02
CA LEU A 312 -18.07 2.05 -3.82
C LEU A 312 -18.51 3.52 -3.79
N LYS A 313 -18.42 4.14 -2.62
CA LYS A 313 -18.62 5.58 -2.43
C LYS A 313 -17.48 6.14 -1.61
N LEU A 314 -16.99 7.33 -1.97
CA LEU A 314 -15.97 8.01 -1.16
C LEU A 314 -16.53 8.34 0.23
N THR A 315 -15.85 7.87 1.28
CA THR A 315 -16.10 8.29 2.66
C THR A 315 -15.19 9.46 3.03
N GLY A 316 -13.92 9.37 2.66
CA GLY A 316 -12.98 10.48 2.82
C GLY A 316 -11.58 10.13 2.32
N PHE A 317 -10.82 11.20 2.07
CA PHE A 317 -9.44 11.14 1.60
C PHE A 317 -8.65 12.23 2.31
N VAL A 318 -7.71 11.83 3.17
CA VAL A 318 -6.94 12.75 4.02
C VAL A 318 -5.47 12.32 4.10
N PRO A 319 -4.54 13.24 4.39
CA PRO A 319 -3.17 12.86 4.77
C PRO A 319 -3.16 11.97 6.03
N GLN A 320 -2.21 11.03 6.10
CA GLN A 320 -2.10 10.08 7.22
C GLN A 320 -1.99 10.79 8.57
N TYR A 321 -1.20 11.86 8.67
CA TYR A 321 -1.05 12.56 9.94
C TYR A 321 -2.38 13.08 10.48
N ARG A 322 -3.26 13.62 9.62
CA ARG A 322 -4.58 14.12 10.04
C ARG A 322 -5.45 12.98 10.54
N PHE A 323 -5.42 11.86 9.83
CA PHE A 323 -6.16 10.67 10.19
C PHE A 323 -5.75 10.13 11.56
N LEU A 324 -4.44 10.01 11.81
CA LEU A 324 -3.93 9.53 13.10
C LEU A 324 -4.21 10.52 14.24
N LEU A 325 -4.04 11.83 14.00
CA LEU A 325 -4.38 12.86 14.98
C LEU A 325 -5.87 12.81 15.35
N ALA A 326 -6.75 12.67 14.36
CA ALA A 326 -8.19 12.58 14.59
C ALA A 326 -8.62 11.32 15.35
N LEU A 327 -7.82 10.25 15.29
CA LEU A 327 -8.02 9.02 16.10
C LEU A 327 -7.44 9.11 17.52
N GLY A 328 -6.93 10.28 17.93
CA GLY A 328 -6.40 10.52 19.28
C GLY A 328 -4.94 10.10 19.45
N LEU A 329 -4.11 10.23 18.40
CA LEU A 329 -2.68 9.96 18.49
C LEU A 329 -2.01 10.72 19.66
N LEU A 330 -2.35 11.99 19.86
CA LEU A 330 -1.74 12.82 20.91
C LEU A 330 -2.09 12.33 22.33
N ASP A 331 -3.34 11.93 22.56
CA ASP A 331 -3.79 11.41 23.86
C ASP A 331 -3.10 10.09 24.20
N GLU A 332 -2.95 9.23 23.19
CA GLU A 332 -2.29 7.94 23.34
C GLU A 332 -0.77 8.11 23.56
N LEU A 333 -0.14 9.09 22.91
CA LEU A 333 1.26 9.46 23.18
C LEU A 333 1.43 9.99 24.61
N GLY A 334 0.56 10.91 25.06
CA GLY A 334 0.61 11.44 26.42
C GLY A 334 0.54 10.34 27.47
N SER A 335 -0.52 9.52 27.41
CA SER A 335 -0.77 8.45 28.39
C SER A 335 0.30 7.33 28.40
N GLN A 336 0.94 7.04 27.26
CA GLN A 336 2.03 6.05 27.20
C GLN A 336 3.34 6.64 27.72
N THR A 337 3.68 7.89 27.38
CA THR A 337 4.95 8.50 27.82
C THR A 337 5.06 8.63 29.34
N GLU A 338 3.94 8.79 30.06
CA GLU A 338 3.92 8.81 31.53
C GLU A 338 4.33 7.47 32.17
N ARG A 339 4.20 6.36 31.43
CA ARG A 339 4.42 4.99 31.93
C ARG A 339 5.73 4.38 31.45
N LEU A 340 6.44 5.07 30.56
CA LEU A 340 7.65 4.61 29.89
C LEU A 340 8.89 5.24 30.52
N SER A 341 10.04 4.59 30.34
CA SER A 341 11.33 5.24 30.62
C SER A 341 11.54 6.44 29.69
N GLU A 342 12.41 7.38 30.08
CA GLU A 342 12.73 8.56 29.25
C GLU A 342 13.20 8.18 27.84
N THR A 343 13.96 7.10 27.72
CA THR A 343 14.47 6.57 26.46
C THR A 343 13.36 6.01 25.57
N GLU A 344 12.40 5.27 26.14
CA GLU A 344 11.26 4.71 25.41
C GLU A 344 10.28 5.81 25.02
N ALA A 345 10.04 6.78 25.90
CA ALA A 345 9.23 7.96 25.62
C ALA A 345 9.84 8.81 24.49
N LEU A 346 11.17 8.95 24.44
CA LEU A 346 11.85 9.63 23.33
C LEU A 346 11.70 8.85 22.01
N GLN A 347 11.88 7.53 22.02
CA GLN A 347 11.68 6.70 20.83
C GLN A 347 10.25 6.82 20.29
N LEU A 348 9.25 6.75 21.17
CA LEU A 348 7.85 6.93 20.82
C LEU A 348 7.57 8.30 20.18
N ARG A 349 8.16 9.37 20.72
CA ARG A 349 8.03 10.72 20.14
C ARG A 349 8.71 10.83 18.77
N LEU A 350 9.86 10.19 18.58
CA LEU A 350 10.54 10.16 17.27
C LEU A 350 9.74 9.35 16.24
N SER A 351 9.15 8.22 16.63
CA SER A 351 8.23 7.44 15.80
C SER A 351 7.01 8.25 15.39
N ALA A 352 6.37 8.94 16.34
CA ALA A 352 5.25 9.83 16.03
C ALA A 352 5.65 10.98 15.10
N LYS A 353 6.84 11.57 15.30
CA LYS A 353 7.37 12.60 14.40
C LYS A 353 7.49 12.07 12.97
N HIS A 354 7.97 10.84 12.79
CA HIS A 354 8.08 10.22 11.46
C HIS A 354 6.72 10.10 10.73
N TRP A 355 5.63 9.83 11.47
CA TRP A 355 4.28 9.75 10.91
C TRP A 355 3.62 11.10 10.65
N ILE A 356 4.00 12.15 11.40
CA ILE A 356 3.32 13.44 11.39
C ILE A 356 4.04 14.48 10.53
N ASP A 357 5.37 14.47 10.54
CA ASP A 357 6.19 15.53 9.96
C ASP A 357 6.00 15.60 8.43
N PRO A 358 5.45 16.72 7.90
CA PRO A 358 5.22 16.91 6.46
C PRO A 358 6.51 17.01 5.65
N ASP A 359 7.58 17.56 6.24
CA ASP A 359 8.81 17.93 5.54
C ASP A 359 9.91 16.85 5.64
N LEU A 360 9.93 16.10 6.75
CA LEU A 360 11.00 15.16 7.10
C LEU A 360 10.52 13.69 7.22
N GLY A 361 9.23 13.42 6.97
CA GLY A 361 8.62 12.12 7.23
C GLY A 361 7.58 11.69 6.20
N MET A 362 6.70 10.77 6.60
CA MET A 362 5.63 10.23 5.76
C MET A 362 4.39 11.16 5.71
N GLY A 363 4.40 12.28 6.44
CA GLY A 363 3.20 13.02 6.82
C GLY A 363 2.36 13.50 5.63
N GLU A 364 2.96 14.22 4.69
CA GLU A 364 2.20 14.79 3.57
C GLU A 364 2.00 13.82 2.42
N ALA A 365 2.99 12.97 2.11
CA ALA A 365 2.92 12.06 0.96
C ALA A 365 2.01 10.85 1.21
N MET A 366 1.95 10.33 2.44
CA MET A 366 1.10 9.20 2.80
C MET A 366 -0.35 9.67 2.98
N LYS A 367 -1.27 9.00 2.30
CA LYS A 367 -2.70 9.31 2.35
C LYS A 367 -3.48 8.12 2.89
N VAL A 368 -4.62 8.42 3.48
CA VAL A 368 -5.64 7.45 3.87
C VAL A 368 -6.87 7.72 3.01
N LEU A 369 -7.17 6.78 2.11
CA LEU A 369 -8.41 6.72 1.37
C LEU A 369 -9.35 5.73 2.06
N ILE A 370 -10.57 6.17 2.37
CA ILE A 370 -11.64 5.29 2.82
C ILE A 370 -12.82 5.42 1.86
N GLN A 371 -13.23 4.27 1.30
CA GLN A 371 -14.48 4.14 0.55
C GLN A 371 -15.40 3.14 1.26
N HIS A 372 -16.70 3.20 1.00
CA HIS A 372 -17.70 2.31 1.60
C HIS A 372 -18.68 1.76 0.58
N LYS A 373 -19.38 0.67 0.96
CA LYS A 373 -20.45 0.05 0.17
C LYS A 373 -21.55 -0.48 1.08
N GLY A 374 -22.81 -0.34 0.66
CA GLY A 374 -23.96 -0.87 1.40
C GLY A 374 -24.23 -0.19 2.75
N ILE A 375 -23.64 0.99 2.99
CA ILE A 375 -23.80 1.81 4.21
C ILE A 375 -24.27 3.20 3.79
N GLU A 376 -25.15 3.83 4.55
CA GLU A 376 -25.63 5.18 4.28
C GLU A 376 -24.78 6.22 5.00
N ASN A 377 -24.03 7.04 4.24
CA ASN A 377 -23.28 8.22 4.70
C ASN A 377 -22.52 8.03 6.04
N PRO A 378 -21.65 7.01 6.15
CA PRO A 378 -20.93 6.75 7.40
C PRO A 378 -20.04 7.92 7.78
N ARG A 379 -20.04 8.27 9.07
CA ARG A 379 -19.13 9.27 9.64
C ARG A 379 -18.06 8.53 10.44
N LEU A 380 -16.80 8.82 10.14
CA LEU A 380 -15.67 8.15 10.76
C LEU A 380 -14.79 9.15 11.50
N ASP A 381 -14.28 8.73 12.65
CA ASP A 381 -13.55 9.61 13.56
C ASP A 381 -12.22 10.07 12.98
N GLY A 382 -11.50 9.16 12.30
CA GLY A 382 -10.28 9.50 11.59
C GLY A 382 -10.47 10.50 10.44
N LEU A 383 -11.71 10.76 10.01
CA LEU A 383 -12.01 11.69 8.92
C LEU A 383 -12.61 13.01 9.41
N ARG A 384 -12.68 13.24 10.74
CA ARG A 384 -13.20 14.49 11.31
C ARG A 384 -12.24 15.65 11.04
N ASP A 385 -12.82 16.85 10.94
CA ASP A 385 -12.02 18.08 10.95
C ASP A 385 -11.29 18.21 12.29
N LEU A 386 -9.98 18.47 12.25
CA LEU A 386 -9.17 18.65 13.46
C LEU A 386 -9.66 19.83 14.31
N HIS A 387 -10.28 20.85 13.70
CA HIS A 387 -10.87 21.98 14.42
C HIS A 387 -12.13 21.61 15.22
N ALA A 388 -12.75 20.47 14.93
CA ALA A 388 -13.92 19.97 15.64
C ALA A 388 -13.57 19.02 16.80
N ILE A 389 -12.27 18.77 17.05
CA ILE A 389 -11.81 17.92 18.15
C ILE A 389 -11.74 18.77 19.43
N GLU A 390 -12.68 18.55 20.35
CA GLU A 390 -12.57 19.07 21.71
C GLU A 390 -11.43 18.35 22.42
N VAL A 391 -10.27 19.01 22.52
CA VAL A 391 -9.16 18.52 23.33
C VAL A 391 -9.53 18.74 24.79
N ALA A 392 -9.84 17.67 25.52
CA ALA A 392 -9.97 17.72 26.97
C ALA A 392 -8.57 17.94 27.56
N PHE A 393 -8.28 19.17 27.97
CA PHE A 393 -7.06 19.51 28.72
C PHE A 393 -7.13 19.03 30.17
#